data_AF-A0A1F8ZZH3-F1
#
_entry.id   AF-A0A1F8ZZH3-F1
#
_cell.length_a   1.000
_cell.length_b   1.000
_cell.length_c   1.000
_cell.angle_alpha   90.00
_cell.angle_beta   90.00
_cell.angle_gamma   90.00
#
_symmetry.space_group_name_H-M   'P 1'
#
loop_
_entity.id
_entity.type
_entity.pdbx_description
1 polymer ?
#
loop_
_entity_poly.entity_id
_entity_poly.type
_entity_poly.pdbx_seq_one_letter_code
_entity_poly.pdbx_strand_id
1 'polypeptide(L)' 'MFIFENFSRLGLVYLLLKHYPTEKFEAITHLDFVIPEFRDMKMNTYLERALRHKEILKA' A
#
# COMPACT_ATOMS: atom_id res chain seq x y z
N MET A 1 -17.27 -7.63 -0.20
CA MET A 1 -16.24 -8.41 -0.91
C MET A 1 -15.08 -7.47 -1.22
N PHE A 2 -14.24 -7.15 -0.22
CA PHE A 2 -13.21 -6.10 -0.33
C PHE A 2 -11.75 -6.63 -0.29
N ILE A 3 -11.58 -7.92 0.04
CA ILE A 3 -10.24 -8.51 0.27
C ILE A 3 -9.37 -8.51 -1.00
N PHE A 4 -9.95 -8.83 -2.17
CA PHE A 4 -9.20 -8.91 -3.43
C PHE A 4 -8.69 -7.55 -3.91
N GLU A 5 -9.47 -6.48 -3.70
CA GLU A 5 -9.10 -5.13 -4.13
C GLU A 5 -7.89 -4.59 -3.36
N ASN A 6 -7.81 -4.88 -2.06
CA ASN A 6 -6.72 -4.45 -1.19
C ASN A 6 -5.38 -5.07 -1.59
N PHE A 7 -5.38 -6.33 -2.03
CA PHE A 7 -4.16 -6.98 -2.54
C PHE A 7 -3.69 -6.41 -3.87
N SER A 8 -4.62 -6.14 -4.80
CA SER A 8 -4.30 -5.54 -6.09
C SER A 8 -3.67 -4.15 -5.91
N ARG A 9 -4.18 -3.35 -4.97
CA ARG A 9 -3.64 -2.02 -4.66
C ARG A 9 -2.25 -2.09 -4.03
N LEU A 10 -2.00 -3.01 -3.09
CA LEU A 10 -0.65 -3.20 -2.54
C LEU A 10 0.36 -3.69 -3.60
N GLY A 11 -0.09 -4.56 -4.52
CA GLY A 11 0.73 -4.98 -5.66
C GLY A 11 1.06 -3.82 -6.60
N LEU A 12 0.11 -2.91 -6.83
CA LEU A 12 0.32 -1.71 -7.65
C LEU A 12 1.33 -0.75 -7.00
N VAL A 13 1.29 -0.58 -5.67
CA VAL A 13 2.32 0.18 -4.94
C VAL A 13 3.71 -0.39 -5.22
N TYR A 14 3.87 -1.72 -5.15
CA TYR A 14 5.16 -2.36 -5.43
C TYR A 14 5.65 -2.07 -6.86
N LEU A 15 4.75 -2.12 -7.85
CA LEU A 15 5.06 -1.85 -9.24
C LEU A 15 5.46 -0.39 -9.47
N LEU A 16 4.70 0.56 -8.90
CA LEU A 16 5.01 1.99 -8.99
C LEU A 16 6.37 2.30 -8.37
N LEU A 17 6.65 1.79 -7.17
CA LEU A 17 7.93 2.00 -6.51
C LEU A 17 9.13 1.45 -7.29
N LYS A 18 8.93 0.33 -7.99
CA LYS A 18 10.01 -0.35 -8.71
C LYS A 18 10.28 0.25 -10.08
N HIS A 19 9.24 0.66 -10.80
CA HIS A 19 9.34 1.02 -12.22
C HIS A 19 9.05 2.50 -12.50
N TYR A 20 8.36 3.20 -11.60
CA TYR A 20 7.89 4.57 -11.78
C TYR A 20 8.14 5.42 -10.52
N PRO A 21 9.41 5.65 -10.13
CA PRO A 21 9.74 6.34 -8.88
C PRO A 21 9.24 7.78 -8.81
N THR A 22 8.91 8.40 -9.96
CA THR A 22 8.28 9.73 -10.03
C THR A 22 6.81 9.72 -9.57
N GLU A 23 6.13 8.58 -9.62
CA GLU A 23 4.72 8.40 -9.25
C GLU A 23 4.53 8.14 -7.74
N LYS A 24 5.35 8.82 -6.92
CA LYS A 24 5.38 8.69 -5.46
C LYS A 24 4.02 9.03 -4.83
N PHE A 25 3.33 10.03 -5.38
CA PHE A 25 2.02 10.48 -4.88
C PHE A 25 0.93 9.43 -5.09
N GLU A 26 0.90 8.79 -6.26
CA GLU A 26 -0.06 7.74 -6.58
C GLU A 26 0.14 6.52 -5.67
N ALA A 27 1.40 6.13 -5.46
CA ALA A 27 1.75 5.05 -4.52
C ALA A 27 1.29 5.35 -3.07
N ILE A 28 1.42 6.60 -2.60
CA ILE A 28 0.92 7.02 -1.28
C ILE A 28 -0.60 6.92 -1.22
N THR A 29 -1.31 7.34 -2.27
CA THR A 29 -2.78 7.28 -2.33
C THR A 29 -3.30 5.85 -2.20
N HIS A 30 -2.67 4.90 -2.89
CA HIS A 30 -3.01 3.49 -2.73
C HIS A 30 -2.71 2.95 -1.33
N LEU A 31 -1.60 3.39 -0.70
CA LEU A 31 -1.26 3.02 0.67
C LEU A 31 -2.26 3.59 1.69
N ASP A 32 -2.69 4.84 1.53
CA ASP A 32 -3.69 5.49 2.39
C ASP A 32 -5.04 4.76 2.36
N PHE A 33 -5.38 4.15 1.22
CA PHE A 33 -6.59 3.34 1.10
C PHE A 33 -6.47 1.98 1.79
N VAL A 34 -5.39 1.21 1.54
CA VAL A 34 -5.31 -0.18 2.01
C VAL A 34 -4.92 -0.33 3.48
N ILE A 35 -4.25 0.66 4.07
CA ILE A 35 -3.83 0.61 5.48
C ILE A 35 -5.01 0.50 6.47
N PRO A 36 -6.05 1.36 6.41
CA PRO A 36 -7.21 1.20 7.30
C PRO A 36 -7.94 -0.13 7.06
N GLU A 37 -8.09 -0.56 5.81
CA GLU A 37 -8.70 -1.85 5.46
C GLU A 37 -7.94 -3.04 6.08
N PHE A 38 -6.61 -3.08 5.96
CA PHE A 38 -5.81 -4.13 6.58
C PHE A 38 -5.87 -4.11 8.11
N ARG A 39 -6.01 -2.92 8.71
CA ARG A 39 -6.19 -2.77 10.16
C ARG A 39 -7.53 -3.34 10.61
N ASP A 40 -8.63 -2.96 9.95
CA ASP A 40 -9.98 -3.37 10.30
C ASP A 40 -10.16 -4.88 10.11
N MET A 41 -9.53 -5.43 9.07
CA MET A 41 -9.50 -6.85 8.78
C MET A 41 -8.47 -7.65 9.60
N LYS A 42 -7.68 -7.00 10.48
CA LYS A 42 -6.62 -7.62 11.29
C LYS A 42 -5.56 -8.37 10.47
N MET A 43 -5.26 -7.88 9.27
CA MET A 43 -4.28 -8.44 8.34
C MET A 43 -2.86 -7.97 8.65
N ASN A 44 -2.36 -8.30 9.85
CA ASN A 44 -1.14 -7.72 10.43
C ASN A 44 0.09 -7.75 9.50
N THR A 45 0.35 -8.88 8.82
CA THR A 45 1.50 -8.99 7.89
C THR A 45 1.42 -8.02 6.72
N TYR A 46 0.22 -7.78 6.18
CA TYR A 46 0.03 -6.85 5.05
C TYR A 46 0.00 -5.40 5.53
N LEU A 47 -0.56 -5.16 6.71
CA LEU A 47 -0.52 -3.87 7.38
C LEU A 47 0.93 -3.42 7.63
N GLU A 48 1.79 -4.28 8.19
CA GLU A 48 3.20 -3.96 8.43
C GLU A 48 3.94 -3.62 7.13
N ARG A 49 3.69 -4.39 6.05
CA ARG A 49 4.29 -4.12 4.73
C ARG A 49 3.85 -2.76 4.19
N ALA A 50 2.56 -2.46 4.24
CA ALA A 50 2.03 -1.18 3.75
C ALA A 50 2.59 0.01 4.55
N LEU A 51 2.67 -0.10 5.88
CA LEU A 51 3.25 0.93 6.74
C LEU A 51 4.72 1.19 6.40
N ARG A 52 5.54 0.14 6.27
CA ARG A 52 6.95 0.26 5.89
C ARG A 52 7.12 0.98 4.56
N HIS A 53 6.33 0.64 3.55
CA HIS A 53 6.39 1.31 2.25
C HIS A 53 6.03 2.80 2.35
N LYS A 54 5.04 3.15 3.17
CA LYS A 54 4.65 4.54 3.38
C LYS A 54 5.73 5.36 4.10
N GLU A 55 6.44 4.77 5.05
CA GLU A 55 7.57 5.41 5.73
C GLU A 55 8.73 5.71 4.75
N ILE A 56 9.09 4.73 3.91
CA ILE A 56 10.11 4.90 2.86
C ILE A 56 9.74 6.06 1.91
N LEU A 57 8.44 6.24 1.62
CA LEU A 57 7.96 7.34 0.79
C LEU A 57 7.75 8.66 1.54
N LYS A 58 7.89 8.72 2.86
CA LYS A 58 7.83 10.00 3.59
C LYS A 58 9.20 10.54 3.95
N ALA A 59 10.22 9.70 3.94
CA ALA A 59 11.62 10.10 3.87
C ALA A 59 11.95 10.76 2.52
#